data_AF-A0A958F8V4-F1
#
_entry.id   AF-A0A958F8V4-F1
#
_cell.length_a   1.000
_cell.length_b   1.000
_cell.length_c   1.000
_cell.angle_alpha   90.00
_cell.angle_beta   90.00
_cell.angle_gamma   90.00
#
_symmetry.space_group_name_H-M   'P 1'
#
loop_
_entity.id
_entity.type
_entity.pdbx_description
1 polymer ?
#
loop_
_entity_poly.entity_id
_entity_poly.type
_entity_poly.pdbx_seq_one_letter_code
_entity_poly.pdbx_strand_id
1 'polypeptide(L)'
;MKNWFRIVLAAVLFLAFTNLGMAQKNAAIQNLIDKYESGQSITAAEKEMLSDYLNSIHNQAIPSLTKSNGITATEDVILGPETFDTFPPTGWSVTSGLSGNAWFDTTNAAYGGGTDIYAGWDDDAWGSGSFDSTYLETPSFSTLGYASVTLTMDYGYRLLSGSAYGIHASTDGGATWEVVIANLPATSTGATAQYPESAGNVIFLDTYANQSDVRLRFAWEDGAGWEWYGALDNVLVEGSATTPPPNPALLVGPANAATGVALIADLLWAPDGGGSSPDGYKIYFGTDGGGVTPPSDIENGTDLGNVTSYSQSTALAANTTYYWQVVAYNASGDATGSAIWSFTTADVATVTSFPFAEDFETFTTGSPGTYANGWTNGSGQVAWYVEVSGTQNSLSTGPFVDHTSGLGNYMYTEATGFSPNYSFHLLSPPLDLSAASSNLMSFWYHMYGATMGDL
;
A
#
# COMPACT_ATOMS: atom_id res chain seq x y z
N MET A 1 17.15 -26.82 -7.79
CA MET A 1 17.72 -25.45 -7.60
C MET A 1 16.66 -24.35 -7.57
N LYS A 2 15.59 -24.37 -8.39
CA LYS A 2 14.56 -23.30 -8.42
C LYS A 2 13.65 -23.22 -7.18
N ASN A 3 13.29 -24.34 -6.54
CA ASN A 3 12.43 -24.31 -5.33
C ASN A 3 13.17 -23.84 -4.08
N TRP A 4 14.47 -24.13 -3.98
CA TRP A 4 15.28 -23.73 -2.85
C TRP A 4 15.56 -22.21 -2.85
N PHE A 5 15.68 -21.62 -4.04
CA PHE A 5 15.77 -20.17 -4.23
C PHE A 5 14.52 -19.42 -3.74
N ARG A 6 13.32 -20.03 -3.85
CA ARG A 6 12.06 -19.46 -3.36
C ARG A 6 11.92 -19.52 -1.84
N ILE A 7 12.42 -20.59 -1.22
CA ILE A 7 12.41 -20.77 0.24
C ILE A 7 13.36 -19.79 0.92
N VAL A 8 14.56 -19.59 0.35
CA VAL A 8 15.52 -18.60 0.85
C VAL A 8 15.01 -17.17 0.62
N LEU A 9 14.41 -16.88 -0.53
CA LEU A 9 13.83 -15.57 -0.81
C LEU A 9 12.66 -15.26 0.13
N ALA A 10 11.80 -16.25 0.45
CA ALA A 10 10.72 -16.10 1.44
C ALA A 10 11.26 -15.88 2.86
N ALA A 11 12.31 -16.58 3.28
CA ALA A 11 12.95 -16.38 4.59
C ALA A 11 13.63 -14.99 4.70
N VAL A 12 14.27 -14.52 3.63
CA VAL A 12 14.91 -13.18 3.57
C VAL A 12 13.86 -12.07 3.55
N LEU A 13 12.77 -12.22 2.80
CA LEU A 13 11.63 -11.29 2.83
C LEU A 13 10.95 -11.27 4.21
N PHE A 14 10.76 -12.43 4.84
CA PHE A 14 10.15 -12.51 6.17
C PHE A 14 11.00 -11.83 7.26
N LEU A 15 12.33 -12.02 7.23
CA LEU A 15 13.28 -11.36 8.14
C LEU A 15 13.40 -9.84 7.90
N ALA A 16 13.17 -9.36 6.67
CA ALA A 16 13.22 -7.94 6.34
C ALA A 16 11.98 -7.16 6.82
N PHE A 17 10.83 -7.83 7.01
CA PHE A 17 9.56 -7.18 7.36
C PHE A 17 9.26 -7.16 8.86
N THR A 18 9.80 -8.07 9.67
CA THR A 18 9.49 -8.12 11.10
C THR A 18 10.64 -7.58 11.95
N ASN A 19 10.63 -6.28 12.23
CA ASN A 19 11.47 -5.66 13.27
C ASN A 19 10.90 -5.94 14.68
N LEU A 20 10.44 -7.18 14.93
CA LEU A 20 9.88 -7.65 16.19
C LEU A 20 10.92 -8.52 16.89
N GLY A 21 11.27 -8.12 18.11
CA GLY A 21 12.29 -8.73 18.97
C GLY A 21 12.03 -10.18 19.40
N MET A 22 11.95 -11.12 18.46
CA MET A 22 12.20 -12.54 18.69
C MET A 22 13.69 -12.84 18.47
N ALA A 23 14.52 -12.24 19.31
CA ALA A 23 15.91 -12.63 19.46
C ALA A 23 16.02 -13.89 20.33
N GLN A 24 15.53 -15.02 19.83
CA GLN A 24 16.24 -16.29 20.03
C GLN A 24 16.83 -16.68 18.68
N LYS A 25 17.96 -16.03 18.36
CA LYS A 25 18.82 -16.44 17.25
C LYS A 25 19.25 -17.88 17.50
N ASN A 26 18.58 -18.84 16.87
CA ASN A 26 19.04 -20.21 16.87
C ASN A 26 20.32 -20.25 16.03
N ALA A 27 21.48 -20.34 16.69
CA ALA A 27 22.80 -20.21 16.07
C ALA A 27 23.02 -21.20 14.91
N ALA A 28 22.27 -22.32 14.90
CA ALA A 28 22.26 -23.28 13.81
C ALA A 28 21.71 -22.68 12.49
N ILE A 29 20.73 -21.79 12.55
CA ILE A 29 20.07 -21.21 11.37
C ILE A 29 20.92 -20.11 10.76
N GLN A 30 21.52 -19.26 11.60
CA GLN A 30 22.45 -18.24 11.11
C GLN A 30 23.65 -18.88 10.40
N ASN A 31 24.17 -19.99 10.94
CA ASN A 31 25.27 -20.74 10.33
C ASN A 31 24.87 -21.34 8.96
N LEU A 32 23.60 -21.71 8.77
CA LEU A 32 23.08 -22.20 7.49
C LEU A 32 22.89 -21.08 6.46
N ILE A 33 22.48 -19.89 6.90
CA ILE A 33 22.42 -18.68 6.06
C ILE A 33 23.83 -18.30 5.62
N ASP A 34 24.79 -18.25 6.55
CA ASP A 34 26.19 -17.91 6.26
C ASP A 34 26.84 -18.94 5.32
N LYS A 35 26.53 -20.23 5.46
CA LYS A 35 26.95 -21.29 4.51
C LYS A 35 26.39 -21.06 3.11
N TYR A 36 25.13 -20.66 3.01
CA TYR A 36 24.51 -20.35 1.72
C TYR A 36 25.13 -19.11 1.06
N GLU A 37 25.28 -18.02 1.80
CA GLU A 37 25.86 -16.77 1.30
C GLU A 37 27.32 -16.93 0.88
N SER A 38 28.05 -17.85 1.53
CA SER A 38 29.41 -18.25 1.16
C SER A 38 29.49 -19.32 0.06
N GLY A 39 28.34 -19.73 -0.52
CA GLY A 39 28.27 -20.68 -1.63
C GLY A 39 28.58 -22.13 -1.26
N GLN A 40 28.58 -22.47 0.02
CA GLN A 40 28.78 -23.84 0.49
C GLN A 40 27.51 -24.68 0.33
N SER A 41 27.68 -25.97 0.02
CA SER A 41 26.58 -26.91 -0.05
C SER A 41 26.09 -27.28 1.35
N ILE A 42 24.76 -27.34 1.51
CA ILE A 42 24.12 -27.82 2.72
C ILE A 42 23.66 -29.27 2.57
N THR A 43 23.74 -30.02 3.66
CA THR A 43 23.41 -31.45 3.74
C THR A 43 21.89 -31.69 3.79
N ALA A 44 21.46 -32.94 3.62
CA ALA A 44 20.04 -33.30 3.69
C ALA A 44 19.43 -33.08 5.09
N ALA A 45 20.17 -33.43 6.15
CA ALA A 45 19.75 -33.21 7.53
C ALA A 45 19.60 -31.72 7.87
N GLU A 46 20.45 -30.85 7.31
CA GLU A 46 20.35 -29.39 7.50
C GLU A 46 19.14 -28.79 6.77
N LYS A 47 18.68 -29.41 5.67
CA LYS A 47 17.44 -29.02 4.99
C LYS A 47 16.20 -29.43 5.78
N GLU A 48 16.24 -30.62 6.37
CA GLU A 48 15.18 -31.14 7.24
C GLU A 48 15.00 -30.26 8.49
N MET A 49 16.11 -29.89 9.14
CA MET A 49 16.10 -28.92 10.26
C MET A 49 15.51 -27.55 9.88
N LEU A 50 15.75 -27.07 8.66
CA LEU A 50 15.19 -25.80 8.19
C LEU A 50 13.68 -25.92 7.93
N SER A 51 13.24 -27.06 7.40
CA SER A 51 11.84 -27.38 7.16
C SER A 51 11.06 -27.46 8.46
N ASP A 52 11.60 -28.16 9.47
CA ASP A 52 10.98 -28.29 10.79
C ASP A 52 10.87 -26.93 11.50
N TYR A 53 11.89 -26.08 11.37
CA TYR A 53 11.87 -24.74 11.95
C TYR A 53 10.80 -23.85 11.28
N LEU A 54 10.70 -23.89 9.95
CA LEU A 54 9.67 -23.15 9.20
C LEU A 54 8.26 -23.62 9.57
N ASN A 55 8.06 -24.94 9.70
CA ASN A 55 6.80 -25.51 10.17
C ASN A 55 6.47 -25.10 11.62
N SER A 56 7.48 -24.98 12.49
CA SER A 56 7.28 -24.50 13.86
C SER A 56 6.89 -23.02 13.94
N ILE A 57 7.39 -22.18 13.02
CA ILE A 57 6.99 -20.78 12.91
C ILE A 57 5.58 -20.67 12.35
N HIS A 58 5.25 -21.46 11.31
CA HIS A 58 3.92 -21.51 10.72
C HIS A 58 2.85 -21.85 11.78
N ASN A 59 3.13 -22.82 12.65
CA ASN A 59 2.22 -23.24 13.72
C ASN A 59 2.17 -22.29 14.94
N GLN A 60 3.16 -21.42 15.13
CA GLN A 60 3.18 -20.43 16.23
C GLN A 60 2.71 -19.02 15.82
N ALA A 61 2.74 -18.68 14.54
CA ALA A 61 2.43 -17.33 14.04
C ALA A 61 0.92 -17.06 13.90
N ILE A 62 0.09 -18.10 13.72
CA ILE A 62 -1.34 -17.92 13.42
C ILE A 62 -2.13 -17.30 14.60
N PRO A 63 -1.90 -17.63 15.89
CA PRO A 63 -2.65 -17.02 16.98
C PRO A 63 -2.13 -15.67 17.49
N SER A 64 -0.90 -15.26 17.13
CA SER A 64 -0.20 -14.15 17.79
C SER A 64 -0.09 -12.86 16.97
N LEU A 65 -0.40 -12.88 15.67
CA LEU A 65 -0.48 -11.68 14.82
C LEU A 65 -1.80 -10.90 14.98
N THR A 66 -2.80 -11.44 15.68
CA THR A 66 -4.15 -10.87 15.75
C THR A 66 -4.31 -9.66 16.70
N LYS A 67 -3.25 -9.06 17.27
CA LYS A 67 -3.48 -8.07 18.36
C LYS A 67 -2.59 -6.85 18.54
N SER A 68 -1.70 -6.43 17.62
CA SER A 68 -0.91 -5.21 17.90
C SER A 68 -0.83 -4.09 16.88
N ASN A 69 -1.17 -4.23 15.59
CA ASN A 69 -0.79 -3.16 14.63
C ASN A 69 -1.87 -2.56 13.72
N GLY A 70 -3.18 -2.80 13.94
CA GLY A 70 -4.22 -2.00 13.28
C GLY A 70 -4.22 -1.98 11.74
N ILE A 71 -3.49 -2.89 11.10
CA ILE A 71 -3.50 -3.16 9.66
C ILE A 71 -4.14 -4.53 9.51
N THR A 72 -5.47 -4.56 9.30
CA THR A 72 -6.22 -5.78 9.01
C THR A 72 -6.33 -5.94 7.51
N ALA A 73 -5.37 -6.63 6.91
CA ALA A 73 -5.68 -7.59 5.86
C ALA A 73 -5.47 -8.98 6.47
N THR A 74 -6.30 -9.31 7.46
CA THR A 74 -6.46 -10.69 7.89
C THR A 74 -7.36 -11.33 6.86
N GLU A 75 -6.90 -12.38 6.18
CA GLU A 75 -7.83 -13.18 5.39
C GLU A 75 -8.89 -13.72 6.35
N ASP A 76 -10.16 -13.51 6.03
CA ASP A 76 -11.29 -14.02 6.79
C ASP A 76 -11.54 -15.46 6.36
N VAL A 77 -11.70 -16.38 7.32
CA VAL A 77 -12.11 -17.75 7.03
C VAL A 77 -13.58 -17.76 6.58
N ILE A 78 -13.83 -18.12 5.33
CA ILE A 78 -15.17 -18.21 4.72
C ILE A 78 -15.76 -19.61 4.91
N LEU A 79 -14.96 -20.68 4.74
CA LEU A 79 -15.35 -22.07 4.91
C LEU A 79 -14.18 -22.89 5.47
N GLY A 80 -14.46 -23.79 6.40
CA GLY A 80 -13.45 -24.67 6.99
C GLY A 80 -12.68 -24.05 8.17
N PRO A 81 -11.50 -24.60 8.53
CA PRO A 81 -10.91 -25.80 7.95
C PRO A 81 -11.82 -27.01 8.19
N GLU A 82 -12.07 -27.79 7.15
CA GLU A 82 -12.73 -29.10 7.25
C GLU A 82 -11.66 -30.19 7.27
N THR A 83 -11.59 -30.90 8.40
CA THR A 83 -10.62 -31.97 8.70
C THR A 83 -11.21 -33.37 8.53
N PHE A 84 -12.49 -33.49 8.14
CA PHE A 84 -13.18 -34.76 7.89
C PHE A 84 -13.21 -35.74 9.08
N ASP A 85 -13.09 -35.24 10.31
CA ASP A 85 -13.29 -36.00 11.56
C ASP A 85 -14.66 -36.70 11.64
N THR A 86 -15.61 -36.26 10.82
CA THR A 86 -16.90 -36.93 10.58
C THR A 86 -17.21 -36.93 9.08
N PHE A 87 -17.81 -38.01 8.58
CA PHE A 87 -18.07 -38.14 7.14
C PHE A 87 -19.48 -38.64 6.78
N PRO A 88 -20.15 -38.04 5.76
CA PRO A 88 -19.79 -36.73 5.21
C PRO A 88 -19.90 -35.65 6.29
N PRO A 89 -19.07 -34.59 6.27
CA PRO A 89 -19.18 -33.53 7.25
C PRO A 89 -20.54 -32.81 7.17
N THR A 90 -20.90 -32.09 8.23
CA THR A 90 -22.21 -31.45 8.31
C THR A 90 -22.39 -30.46 7.15
N GLY A 91 -23.46 -30.64 6.36
CA GLY A 91 -23.79 -29.76 5.24
C GLY A 91 -23.07 -30.10 3.92
N TRP A 92 -22.11 -31.03 3.95
CA TRP A 92 -21.51 -31.59 2.75
C TRP A 92 -22.38 -32.72 2.19
N SER A 93 -22.24 -32.98 0.89
CA SER A 93 -22.93 -34.07 0.22
C SER A 93 -22.02 -34.86 -0.71
N VAL A 94 -22.24 -36.17 -0.78
CA VAL A 94 -21.59 -37.05 -1.74
C VAL A 94 -22.60 -37.41 -2.82
N THR A 95 -22.23 -37.18 -4.07
CA THR A 95 -23.01 -37.59 -5.24
C THR A 95 -22.13 -38.49 -6.09
N SER A 96 -22.61 -39.68 -6.43
CA SER A 96 -21.90 -40.61 -7.31
C SER A 96 -22.64 -40.82 -8.63
N GLY A 97 -21.87 -41.11 -9.68
CA GLY A 97 -22.33 -41.54 -10.99
C GLY A 97 -22.81 -42.98 -11.01
N LEU A 98 -22.82 -43.57 -12.21
CA LEU A 98 -23.44 -44.86 -12.56
C LEU A 98 -22.73 -46.12 -11.98
N SER A 99 -22.39 -46.18 -10.69
CA SER A 99 -21.79 -47.42 -10.12
C SER A 99 -21.51 -47.39 -8.61
N GLY A 100 -22.16 -46.55 -7.79
CA GLY A 100 -22.03 -46.70 -6.33
C GLY A 100 -20.64 -46.42 -5.72
N ASN A 101 -19.64 -46.03 -6.52
CA ASN A 101 -18.36 -45.50 -6.05
C ASN A 101 -18.59 -44.11 -5.44
N ALA A 102 -18.57 -44.05 -4.10
CA ALA A 102 -18.82 -42.84 -3.33
C ALA A 102 -17.59 -42.51 -2.50
N TRP A 103 -17.32 -41.22 -2.31
CA TRP A 103 -16.41 -40.75 -1.27
C TRP A 103 -16.77 -41.37 0.09
N PHE A 104 -15.77 -41.70 0.89
CA PHE A 104 -15.88 -42.35 2.20
C PHE A 104 -14.87 -41.78 3.21
N ASP A 105 -15.03 -42.09 4.50
CA ASP A 105 -13.95 -41.90 5.48
C ASP A 105 -13.07 -43.13 5.64
N THR A 106 -11.84 -42.89 6.08
CA THR A 106 -10.83 -43.92 6.30
C THR A 106 -10.82 -44.52 7.69
N THR A 107 -11.92 -44.43 8.45
CA THR A 107 -12.10 -45.24 9.66
C THR A 107 -12.16 -46.75 9.36
N ASN A 108 -12.27 -47.11 8.07
CA ASN A 108 -12.15 -48.47 7.57
C ASN A 108 -10.73 -49.04 7.73
N ALA A 109 -10.60 -50.03 8.63
CA ALA A 109 -9.35 -50.72 8.94
C ALA A 109 -8.64 -51.40 7.75
N ALA A 110 -9.28 -51.52 6.58
CA ALA A 110 -8.69 -52.05 5.35
C ALA A 110 -7.67 -51.10 4.69
N TYR A 111 -7.64 -49.81 5.06
CA TYR A 111 -6.89 -48.77 4.34
C TYR A 111 -5.83 -48.03 5.17
N GLY A 112 -5.40 -48.65 6.28
CA GLY A 112 -4.29 -48.15 7.11
C GLY A 112 -4.80 -47.29 8.28
N GLY A 113 -4.96 -47.93 9.44
CA GLY A 113 -5.39 -47.28 10.69
C GLY A 113 -4.39 -46.29 11.25
N GLY A 114 -4.31 -45.10 10.65
CA GLY A 114 -3.75 -43.89 11.26
C GLY A 114 -4.73 -43.26 12.26
N THR A 115 -4.25 -42.27 13.02
CA THR A 115 -5.06 -41.50 13.99
C THR A 115 -5.84 -40.35 13.37
N ASP A 116 -5.72 -40.16 12.06
CA ASP A 116 -6.25 -39.02 11.30
C ASP A 116 -7.29 -39.51 10.31
N ILE A 117 -8.44 -38.83 10.23
CA ILE A 117 -9.58 -39.22 9.40
C ILE A 117 -9.66 -38.23 8.24
N TYR A 118 -9.66 -38.71 7.01
CA TYR A 118 -9.73 -37.86 5.82
C TYR A 118 -10.77 -38.40 4.84
N ALA A 119 -11.18 -37.58 3.87
CA ALA A 119 -12.07 -38.00 2.80
C ALA A 119 -11.27 -38.79 1.74
N GLY A 120 -11.74 -40.01 1.45
CA GLY A 120 -11.12 -40.90 0.47
C GLY A 120 -12.08 -41.33 -0.63
N TRP A 121 -11.54 -41.76 -1.75
CA TRP A 121 -12.26 -42.48 -2.79
C TRP A 121 -11.38 -43.62 -3.28
N ASP A 122 -12.00 -44.70 -3.75
CA ASP A 122 -11.30 -45.88 -4.21
C ASP A 122 -12.10 -46.56 -5.32
N ASP A 123 -11.46 -46.70 -6.46
CA ASP A 123 -11.99 -47.33 -7.66
C ASP A 123 -11.88 -48.86 -7.61
N ASP A 124 -10.87 -49.38 -6.89
CA ASP A 124 -10.48 -50.79 -6.98
C ASP A 124 -11.41 -51.74 -6.22
N ALA A 125 -12.14 -51.22 -5.22
CA ALA A 125 -12.94 -52.01 -4.31
C ALA A 125 -14.19 -52.63 -4.97
N TRP A 126 -14.61 -52.16 -6.15
CA TRP A 126 -15.89 -52.55 -6.77
C TRP A 126 -15.81 -53.03 -8.22
N GLY A 127 -14.63 -52.96 -8.84
CA GLY A 127 -14.27 -53.77 -10.01
C GLY A 127 -15.18 -53.63 -11.23
N SER A 128 -15.02 -52.55 -11.99
CA SER A 128 -15.33 -52.58 -13.42
C SER A 128 -14.55 -51.51 -14.17
N GLY A 129 -14.02 -51.84 -15.36
CA GLY A 129 -13.57 -50.84 -16.33
C GLY A 129 -14.75 -50.07 -16.95
N SER A 130 -15.68 -49.60 -16.12
CA SER A 130 -16.77 -48.67 -16.44
C SER A 130 -16.29 -47.25 -16.18
N PHE A 131 -17.02 -46.25 -16.70
CA PHE A 131 -16.75 -44.86 -16.38
C PHE A 131 -17.41 -44.52 -15.04
N ASP A 132 -16.62 -44.32 -14.01
CA ASP A 132 -17.05 -44.05 -12.66
C ASP A 132 -16.69 -42.61 -12.26
N SER A 133 -17.68 -41.92 -11.70
CA SER A 133 -17.54 -40.53 -11.27
C SER A 133 -18.05 -40.35 -9.85
N THR A 134 -17.34 -39.57 -9.05
CA THR A 134 -17.75 -39.27 -7.68
C THR A 134 -17.43 -37.85 -7.28
N TYR A 135 -18.36 -37.23 -6.58
CA TYR A 135 -18.38 -35.81 -6.27
C TYR A 135 -18.57 -35.61 -4.77
N LEU A 136 -17.64 -34.89 -4.16
CA LEU A 136 -17.78 -34.39 -2.80
C LEU A 136 -18.03 -32.88 -2.87
N GLU A 137 -19.17 -32.45 -2.34
CA GLU A 137 -19.65 -31.08 -2.47
C GLU A 137 -19.71 -30.38 -1.12
N THR A 138 -19.21 -29.15 -1.06
CA THR A 138 -19.29 -28.30 0.12
C THR A 138 -20.73 -27.85 0.39
N PRO A 139 -21.04 -27.42 1.63
CA PRO A 139 -22.19 -26.55 1.85
C PRO A 139 -22.05 -25.26 1.01
N SER A 140 -23.18 -24.55 0.88
CA SER A 140 -23.18 -23.19 0.34
C SER A 140 -22.47 -22.24 1.32
N PHE A 141 -21.62 -21.37 0.78
CA PHE A 141 -20.98 -20.27 1.51
C PHE A 141 -21.07 -18.96 0.71
N SER A 142 -20.97 -17.82 1.41
CA SER A 142 -21.05 -16.49 0.79
C SER A 142 -19.66 -15.86 0.69
N THR A 143 -19.34 -15.30 -0.47
CA THR A 143 -18.12 -14.52 -0.71
C THR A 143 -18.42 -13.02 -0.88
N LEU A 144 -19.63 -12.56 -0.53
CA LEU A 144 -20.00 -11.13 -0.53
C LEU A 144 -19.02 -10.28 0.28
N GLY A 145 -18.55 -9.18 -0.32
CA GLY A 145 -17.63 -8.24 0.33
C GLY A 145 -16.14 -8.61 0.20
N TYR A 146 -15.82 -9.78 -0.35
CA TYR A 146 -14.44 -10.19 -0.62
C TYR A 146 -14.01 -9.82 -2.05
N ALA A 147 -12.78 -9.33 -2.18
CA ALA A 147 -12.12 -8.99 -3.45
C ALA A 147 -11.34 -10.17 -4.03
N SER A 148 -10.76 -10.96 -3.13
CA SER A 148 -9.93 -12.12 -3.41
C SER A 148 -10.43 -13.26 -2.55
N VAL A 149 -10.52 -14.46 -3.13
CA VAL A 149 -10.96 -15.67 -2.43
C VAL A 149 -9.99 -16.78 -2.77
N THR A 150 -9.47 -17.47 -1.77
CA THR A 150 -8.49 -18.54 -1.93
C THR A 150 -9.03 -19.84 -1.36
N LEU A 151 -8.62 -20.96 -1.96
CA LEU A 151 -8.84 -22.31 -1.47
C LEU A 151 -7.47 -22.94 -1.18
N THR A 152 -7.32 -23.49 0.01
CA THR A 152 -6.22 -24.37 0.40
C THR A 152 -6.78 -25.71 0.85
N MET A 153 -6.02 -26.77 0.58
CA MET A 153 -6.37 -28.14 0.93
C MET A 153 -5.14 -29.04 0.83
N ASP A 154 -5.15 -30.11 1.59
CA ASP A 154 -4.23 -31.23 1.45
C ASP A 154 -4.91 -32.30 0.60
N TYR A 155 -4.19 -32.85 -0.36
CA TYR A 155 -4.76 -33.91 -1.21
C TYR A 155 -3.69 -34.89 -1.62
N GLY A 156 -4.11 -36.11 -1.94
CA GLY A 156 -3.19 -37.17 -2.32
C GLY A 156 -3.82 -38.03 -3.39
N TYR A 157 -3.21 -38.13 -4.58
CA TYR A 157 -3.68 -39.10 -5.57
C TYR A 157 -2.59 -39.45 -6.58
N ARG A 158 -2.76 -40.62 -7.19
CA ARG A 158 -1.89 -41.11 -8.26
C ARG A 158 -2.64 -41.01 -9.59
N LEU A 159 -2.06 -40.27 -10.53
CA LEU A 159 -2.60 -40.19 -11.88
C LEU A 159 -2.21 -41.44 -12.69
N LEU A 160 -3.22 -42.15 -13.20
CA LEU A 160 -3.09 -43.16 -14.25
C LEU A 160 -3.73 -42.63 -15.54
N SER A 161 -3.56 -43.35 -16.65
CA SER A 161 -3.92 -42.83 -17.97
C SER A 161 -5.43 -42.82 -18.18
N GLY A 162 -6.08 -41.67 -17.98
CA GLY A 162 -7.51 -41.49 -18.28
C GLY A 162 -8.25 -40.68 -17.22
N SER A 163 -7.73 -40.66 -15.99
CA SER A 163 -8.39 -40.05 -14.85
C SER A 163 -8.20 -38.55 -14.72
N ALA A 164 -9.20 -37.90 -14.12
CA ALA A 164 -9.19 -36.48 -13.77
C ALA A 164 -9.61 -36.30 -12.31
N TYR A 165 -8.79 -35.56 -11.56
CA TYR A 165 -9.19 -35.02 -10.27
C TYR A 165 -9.33 -33.51 -10.39
N GLY A 166 -10.56 -33.04 -10.45
CA GLY A 166 -10.92 -31.65 -10.70
C GLY A 166 -11.59 -30.97 -9.53
N ILE A 167 -11.61 -29.64 -9.59
CA ILE A 167 -12.39 -28.78 -8.71
C ILE A 167 -13.34 -27.98 -9.58
N HIS A 168 -14.61 -28.04 -9.23
CA HIS A 168 -15.66 -27.27 -9.87
C HIS A 168 -16.30 -26.31 -8.88
N ALA A 169 -16.88 -25.22 -9.37
CA ALA A 169 -17.60 -24.25 -8.55
C ALA A 169 -19.00 -24.00 -9.12
N SER A 170 -19.94 -23.66 -8.25
CA SER A 170 -21.30 -23.29 -8.60
C SER A 170 -21.72 -22.03 -7.85
N THR A 171 -22.49 -21.17 -8.53
CA THR A 171 -23.07 -19.93 -7.97
C THR A 171 -24.60 -19.89 -8.03
N ASP A 172 -25.23 -20.99 -8.42
CA ASP A 172 -26.68 -21.09 -8.64
C ASP A 172 -27.34 -22.19 -7.80
N GLY A 173 -26.79 -22.43 -6.61
CA GLY A 173 -27.27 -23.45 -5.68
C GLY A 173 -26.93 -24.88 -6.11
N GLY A 174 -25.93 -25.07 -6.97
CA GLY A 174 -25.51 -26.38 -7.47
C GLY A 174 -26.25 -26.87 -8.72
N ALA A 175 -27.01 -26.00 -9.40
CA ALA A 175 -27.73 -26.36 -10.62
C ALA A 175 -26.78 -26.46 -11.83
N THR A 176 -25.78 -25.60 -11.91
CA THR A 176 -24.70 -25.65 -12.89
C THR A 176 -23.32 -25.58 -12.22
N TRP A 177 -22.32 -26.18 -12.87
CA TRP A 177 -20.97 -26.32 -12.34
C TRP A 177 -19.95 -25.92 -13.39
N GLU A 178 -19.09 -24.98 -13.04
CA GLU A 178 -17.98 -24.50 -13.86
C GLU A 178 -16.67 -25.15 -13.41
N VAL A 179 -15.77 -25.40 -14.36
CA VAL A 179 -14.48 -26.01 -14.06
C VAL A 179 -13.51 -24.95 -13.55
N VAL A 180 -13.11 -25.04 -12.28
CA VAL A 180 -12.04 -24.22 -11.69
C VAL A 180 -10.68 -24.80 -12.06
N ILE A 181 -10.51 -26.09 -11.81
CA ILE A 181 -9.33 -26.87 -12.19
C ILE A 181 -9.82 -28.18 -12.78
N ALA A 182 -9.47 -28.46 -14.04
CA ALA A 182 -9.85 -29.70 -14.69
C ALA A 182 -9.05 -30.91 -14.17
N ASN A 183 -7.78 -30.70 -13.84
CA ASN A 183 -6.85 -31.72 -13.36
C ASN A 183 -5.87 -31.11 -12.38
N LEU A 184 -5.94 -31.53 -11.12
CA LEU A 184 -4.93 -31.23 -10.13
C LEU A 184 -3.60 -31.90 -10.52
N PRO A 185 -2.45 -31.40 -10.05
CA PRO A 185 -1.19 -32.13 -10.17
C PRO A 185 -1.20 -33.39 -9.31
N ALA A 186 -0.80 -34.54 -9.87
CA ALA A 186 -0.62 -35.78 -9.12
C ALA A 186 0.46 -35.61 -8.03
N THR A 187 0.24 -36.21 -6.85
CA THR A 187 1.14 -36.06 -5.70
C THR A 187 2.14 -37.21 -5.55
N SER A 188 1.93 -38.37 -6.19
CA SER A 188 2.94 -39.43 -6.26
C SER A 188 3.00 -40.18 -7.60
N THR A 189 4.14 -40.80 -7.89
CA THR A 189 4.37 -41.66 -9.07
C THR A 189 4.50 -43.16 -8.72
N GLY A 190 4.29 -43.54 -7.44
CA GLY A 190 4.46 -44.91 -6.91
C GLY A 190 3.24 -45.42 -6.12
N ALA A 191 3.28 -46.66 -5.63
CA ALA A 191 2.15 -47.34 -4.96
C ALA A 191 1.83 -46.86 -3.52
N THR A 192 2.27 -45.64 -3.15
CA THR A 192 2.24 -45.16 -1.76
C THR A 192 1.43 -43.89 -1.53
N ALA A 193 0.76 -43.32 -2.55
CA ALA A 193 -0.18 -42.22 -2.36
C ALA A 193 -1.47 -42.74 -1.70
N GLN A 194 -1.38 -43.03 -0.40
CA GLN A 194 -2.52 -43.42 0.43
C GLN A 194 -2.97 -42.29 1.37
N TYR A 195 -2.25 -41.16 1.43
CA TYR A 195 -2.50 -40.12 2.42
C TYR A 195 -2.55 -38.74 1.78
N PRO A 196 -3.35 -37.81 2.32
CA PRO A 196 -3.27 -36.40 1.96
C PRO A 196 -1.84 -35.92 2.26
N GLU A 197 -1.20 -35.29 1.27
CA GLU A 197 0.06 -34.59 1.49
C GLU A 197 -0.23 -33.10 1.42
N SER A 198 0.49 -32.32 2.23
CA SER A 198 0.39 -30.87 2.09
C SER A 198 0.94 -30.44 0.74
N ALA A 199 0.00 -30.17 -0.16
CA ALA A 199 0.34 -29.79 -1.52
C ALA A 199 0.87 -28.35 -1.60
N GLY A 200 0.66 -27.55 -0.53
CA GLY A 200 1.10 -26.15 -0.43
C GLY A 200 0.53 -25.25 -1.54
N ASN A 201 -0.52 -25.71 -2.24
CA ASN A 201 -1.10 -25.03 -3.38
C ASN A 201 -2.23 -24.12 -2.90
N VAL A 202 -2.10 -22.83 -3.19
CA VAL A 202 -3.18 -21.85 -3.05
C VAL A 202 -3.91 -21.78 -4.39
N ILE A 203 -5.21 -22.04 -4.38
CA ILE A 203 -6.07 -22.01 -5.55
C ILE A 203 -6.88 -20.71 -5.49
N PHE A 204 -6.71 -19.84 -6.49
CA PHE A 204 -7.46 -18.59 -6.57
C PHE A 204 -8.87 -18.83 -7.11
N LEU A 205 -9.85 -18.33 -6.38
CA LEU A 205 -11.28 -18.38 -6.67
C LEU A 205 -11.86 -16.99 -6.94
N ASP A 206 -11.03 -16.00 -7.30
CA ASP A 206 -11.41 -14.59 -7.44
C ASP A 206 -12.58 -14.36 -8.41
N THR A 207 -12.75 -15.22 -9.43
CA THR A 207 -13.91 -15.20 -10.33
C THR A 207 -15.24 -15.39 -9.58
N TYR A 208 -15.19 -16.06 -8.43
CA TYR A 208 -16.32 -16.35 -7.53
C TYR A 208 -16.32 -15.44 -6.30
N ALA A 209 -15.54 -14.34 -6.31
CA ALA A 209 -15.63 -13.30 -5.28
C ALA A 209 -16.95 -12.52 -5.40
N ASN A 210 -17.40 -11.96 -4.28
CA ASN A 210 -18.62 -11.16 -4.18
C ASN A 210 -19.91 -11.88 -4.66
N GLN A 211 -20.03 -13.17 -4.38
CA GLN A 211 -21.19 -14.01 -4.68
C GLN A 211 -21.94 -14.37 -3.39
N SER A 212 -23.27 -14.40 -3.44
CA SER A 212 -24.11 -14.71 -2.27
C SER A 212 -24.23 -16.21 -1.96
N ASP A 213 -23.96 -17.06 -2.95
CA ASP A 213 -24.02 -18.50 -2.86
C ASP A 213 -22.89 -19.06 -3.72
N VAL A 214 -21.91 -19.70 -3.10
CA VAL A 214 -20.82 -20.43 -3.75
C VAL A 214 -20.79 -21.83 -3.17
N ARG A 215 -20.57 -22.82 -4.03
CA ARG A 215 -20.29 -24.21 -3.66
C ARG A 215 -19.07 -24.69 -4.40
N LEU A 216 -18.26 -25.51 -3.76
CA LEU A 216 -17.18 -26.24 -4.40
C LEU A 216 -17.53 -27.72 -4.51
N ARG A 217 -17.09 -28.33 -5.60
CA ARG A 217 -17.20 -29.76 -5.85
C ARG A 217 -15.82 -30.30 -6.18
N PHE A 218 -15.36 -31.24 -5.36
CA PHE A 218 -14.19 -32.06 -5.61
C PHE A 218 -14.64 -33.25 -6.43
N ALA A 219 -14.23 -33.28 -7.70
CA ALA A 219 -14.73 -34.18 -8.71
C ALA A 219 -13.66 -35.16 -9.15
N TRP A 220 -13.93 -36.44 -8.99
CA TRP A 220 -13.07 -37.49 -9.52
C TRP A 220 -13.79 -38.26 -10.63
N GLU A 221 -13.06 -38.51 -11.71
CA GLU A 221 -13.49 -39.21 -12.92
C GLU A 221 -12.36 -40.19 -13.32
N ASP A 222 -12.66 -41.46 -13.53
CA ASP A 222 -11.67 -42.49 -13.90
C ASP A 222 -11.33 -42.54 -15.39
N GLY A 223 -12.17 -41.96 -16.25
CA GLY A 223 -12.02 -42.07 -17.71
C GLY A 223 -12.18 -43.49 -18.26
N ALA A 224 -12.93 -44.37 -17.55
CA ALA A 224 -13.06 -45.80 -17.80
C ALA A 224 -11.73 -46.57 -17.75
N GLY A 225 -10.83 -46.10 -16.89
CA GLY A 225 -9.47 -46.60 -16.70
C GLY A 225 -9.37 -47.66 -15.61
N TRP A 226 -8.13 -47.85 -15.15
CA TRP A 226 -7.86 -48.54 -13.90
C TRP A 226 -7.16 -47.53 -13.01
N GLU A 227 -7.81 -47.17 -11.91
CA GLU A 227 -7.31 -46.16 -11.01
C GLU A 227 -7.05 -46.74 -9.61
N TRP A 228 -6.31 -45.96 -8.82
CA TRP A 228 -6.05 -46.26 -7.42
C TRP A 228 -6.75 -45.21 -6.56
N TYR A 229 -6.80 -45.47 -5.26
CA TYR A 229 -7.28 -44.57 -4.24
C TYR A 229 -6.75 -43.12 -4.34
N GLY A 230 -7.55 -42.17 -3.83
CA GLY A 230 -7.09 -40.82 -3.48
C GLY A 230 -7.72 -40.26 -2.21
N ALA A 231 -7.16 -39.13 -1.76
CA ALA A 231 -7.38 -38.50 -0.48
C ALA A 231 -7.59 -36.98 -0.61
N LEU A 232 -8.40 -36.41 0.29
CA LEU A 232 -8.60 -34.98 0.50
C LEU A 232 -8.72 -34.69 1.99
N ASP A 233 -8.08 -33.62 2.44
CA ASP A 233 -8.11 -33.16 3.82
C ASP A 233 -7.86 -31.64 3.93
N ASN A 234 -8.11 -31.07 5.12
CA ASN A 234 -7.82 -29.69 5.49
C ASN A 234 -8.38 -28.65 4.50
N VAL A 235 -9.63 -28.80 4.06
CA VAL A 235 -10.25 -27.87 3.10
C VAL A 235 -10.56 -26.55 3.80
N LEU A 236 -9.94 -25.47 3.33
CA LEU A 236 -10.07 -24.14 3.88
C LEU A 236 -10.26 -23.11 2.75
N VAL A 237 -11.30 -22.29 2.86
CA VAL A 237 -11.54 -21.15 1.97
C VAL A 237 -11.41 -19.86 2.77
N GLU A 238 -10.59 -18.94 2.27
CA GLU A 238 -10.33 -17.65 2.90
C GLU A 238 -10.63 -16.50 1.94
N GLY A 239 -10.98 -15.34 2.50
CA GLY A 239 -11.36 -14.15 1.76
C GLY A 239 -10.63 -12.91 2.22
N SER A 240 -10.17 -12.10 1.28
CA SER A 240 -9.60 -10.78 1.54
C SER A 240 -10.55 -9.70 1.04
N ALA A 241 -11.04 -8.84 1.96
CA ALA A 241 -12.05 -7.82 1.67
C ALA A 241 -11.55 -6.76 0.68
N THR A 242 -12.45 -6.17 -0.13
CA THR A 242 -12.12 -4.92 -0.84
C THR A 242 -12.01 -3.80 0.18
N THR A 243 -10.85 -3.15 0.30
CA THR A 243 -10.81 -1.83 0.94
C THR A 243 -11.49 -0.83 -0.01
N PRO A 244 -12.53 -0.08 0.39
CA PRO A 244 -13.06 0.98 -0.45
C PRO A 244 -11.99 2.07 -0.72
N PRO A 245 -12.17 2.93 -1.76
CA PRO A 245 -11.41 4.17 -1.85
C PRO A 245 -11.55 5.01 -0.57
N PRO A 246 -10.60 5.91 -0.27
CA PRO A 246 -10.73 6.81 0.87
C PRO A 246 -11.94 7.73 0.67
N ASN A 247 -12.46 8.24 1.77
CA ASN A 247 -13.42 9.34 1.70
C ASN A 247 -12.71 10.67 1.35
N PRO A 248 -13.46 11.70 0.91
CA PRO A 248 -12.91 13.04 0.70
C PRO A 248 -12.17 13.62 1.90
N ALA A 249 -11.06 14.30 1.64
CA ALA A 249 -10.31 15.01 2.67
C ALA A 249 -11.15 16.15 3.29
N LEU A 250 -10.92 16.42 4.57
CA LEU A 250 -11.53 17.53 5.31
C LEU A 250 -10.68 18.79 5.21
N LEU A 251 -11.35 19.93 5.04
CA LEU A 251 -10.71 21.24 5.05
C LEU A 251 -10.18 21.58 6.45
N VAL A 252 -8.88 21.91 6.55
CA VAL A 252 -8.28 22.48 7.76
C VAL A 252 -7.99 23.97 7.57
N GLY A 253 -7.43 24.37 6.44
CA GLY A 253 -7.17 25.79 6.16
C GLY A 253 -6.56 26.04 4.77
N PRO A 254 -6.64 27.26 4.24
CA PRO A 254 -7.44 28.39 4.72
C PRO A 254 -8.94 28.08 4.73
N ALA A 255 -9.73 28.77 5.56
CA ALA A 255 -11.19 28.55 5.58
C ALA A 255 -11.81 28.80 4.20
N ASN A 256 -12.84 28.05 3.84
CA ASN A 256 -13.47 28.19 2.53
C ASN A 256 -14.03 29.61 2.33
N ALA A 257 -13.73 30.21 1.19
CA ALA A 257 -13.99 31.60 0.84
C ALA A 257 -13.35 32.65 1.78
N ALA A 258 -12.27 32.31 2.50
CA ALA A 258 -11.53 33.27 3.31
C ALA A 258 -10.95 34.39 2.44
N THR A 259 -10.95 35.62 2.94
CA THR A 259 -10.34 36.79 2.28
C THR A 259 -9.15 37.30 3.08
N GLY A 260 -8.19 37.96 2.43
CA GLY A 260 -7.03 38.53 3.14
C GLY A 260 -5.97 37.49 3.49
N VAL A 261 -5.96 36.35 2.78
CA VAL A 261 -4.97 35.29 2.98
C VAL A 261 -3.60 35.77 2.50
N ALA A 262 -2.53 35.43 3.22
CA ALA A 262 -1.18 35.80 2.83
C ALA A 262 -0.84 35.31 1.41
N LEU A 263 0.08 36.01 0.73
CA LEU A 263 0.48 35.65 -0.63
C LEU A 263 1.26 34.32 -0.69
N ILE A 264 1.71 33.81 0.45
CA ILE A 264 2.16 32.43 0.62
C ILE A 264 1.28 31.84 1.71
N ALA A 265 0.54 30.79 1.39
CA ALA A 265 -0.41 30.18 2.29
C ALA A 265 -0.31 28.66 2.29
N ASP A 266 -0.20 28.07 3.48
CA ASP A 266 -0.28 26.63 3.63
C ASP A 266 -1.73 26.18 3.40
N LEU A 267 -1.93 25.36 2.38
CA LEU A 267 -3.18 24.63 2.17
C LEU A 267 -3.11 23.37 3.02
N LEU A 268 -4.03 23.24 3.96
CA LEU A 268 -4.05 22.21 4.99
C LEU A 268 -5.35 21.42 4.90
N TRP A 269 -5.22 20.09 4.95
CA TRP A 269 -6.34 19.16 4.99
C TRP A 269 -6.10 18.06 6.03
N ALA A 270 -7.13 17.28 6.32
CA ALA A 270 -7.02 16.09 7.16
C ALA A 270 -7.75 14.92 6.50
N PRO A 271 -7.35 13.66 6.78
CA PRO A 271 -8.23 12.53 6.50
C PRO A 271 -9.54 12.71 7.29
N ASP A 272 -10.66 12.27 6.74
CA ASP A 272 -11.96 12.42 7.42
C ASP A 272 -12.16 11.47 8.60
N GLY A 273 -11.32 10.43 8.70
CA GLY A 273 -11.42 9.37 9.70
C GLY A 273 -12.49 8.33 9.41
N GLY A 274 -13.12 8.37 8.23
CA GLY A 274 -14.06 7.38 7.69
C GLY A 274 -13.54 6.73 6.40
N GLY A 275 -14.20 5.67 5.93
CA GLY A 275 -13.74 4.91 4.77
C GLY A 275 -12.43 4.15 5.06
N SER A 276 -11.61 3.92 4.02
CA SER A 276 -10.27 3.33 4.16
C SER A 276 -9.19 4.40 4.24
N SER A 277 -8.05 4.04 4.87
CA SER A 277 -6.89 4.93 4.96
C SER A 277 -6.36 5.30 3.57
N PRO A 278 -6.04 6.58 3.34
CA PRO A 278 -5.40 7.01 2.10
C PRO A 278 -3.91 6.64 2.07
N ASP A 279 -3.45 6.20 0.91
CA ASP A 279 -2.04 6.01 0.59
C ASP A 279 -1.38 7.34 0.16
N GLY A 280 -2.18 8.30 -0.31
CA GLY A 280 -1.70 9.63 -0.70
C GLY A 280 -2.80 10.60 -1.11
N TYR A 281 -2.39 11.78 -1.58
CA TYR A 281 -3.28 12.86 -1.98
C TYR A 281 -2.80 13.52 -3.28
N LYS A 282 -3.75 13.78 -4.19
CA LYS A 282 -3.55 14.60 -5.40
C LYS A 282 -4.11 16.00 -5.15
N ILE A 283 -3.38 17.03 -5.56
CA ILE A 283 -3.82 18.43 -5.46
C ILE A 283 -4.15 19.03 -6.83
N TYR A 284 -5.23 19.80 -6.84
CA TYR A 284 -5.64 20.67 -7.93
C TYR A 284 -5.64 22.09 -7.37
N PHE A 285 -4.97 23.03 -8.02
CA PHE A 285 -4.83 24.39 -7.53
C PHE A 285 -4.78 25.39 -8.68
N GLY A 286 -5.41 26.55 -8.53
CA GLY A 286 -5.48 27.51 -9.62
C GLY A 286 -6.47 28.64 -9.51
N THR A 287 -6.57 29.45 -10.56
CA THR A 287 -7.53 30.57 -10.69
C THR A 287 -8.73 30.26 -11.60
N ASP A 288 -8.63 29.19 -12.40
CA ASP A 288 -9.57 28.78 -13.44
C ASP A 288 -10.76 27.92 -12.95
N GLY A 289 -10.73 27.45 -11.70
CA GLY A 289 -11.65 26.44 -11.17
C GLY A 289 -12.86 26.96 -10.39
N GLY A 290 -13.68 27.86 -10.95
CA GLY A 290 -14.81 28.57 -10.32
C GLY A 290 -15.89 27.74 -9.60
N GLY A 291 -15.52 26.94 -8.60
CA GLY A 291 -16.35 26.13 -7.71
C GLY A 291 -16.95 24.84 -8.31
N VAL A 292 -17.03 24.71 -9.64
CA VAL A 292 -17.75 23.59 -10.29
C VAL A 292 -16.81 22.58 -10.93
N THR A 293 -15.68 23.03 -11.47
CA THR A 293 -14.63 22.19 -12.05
C THR A 293 -13.35 22.37 -11.26
N PRO A 294 -12.59 21.29 -10.98
CA PRO A 294 -11.29 21.42 -10.33
C PRO A 294 -10.41 22.40 -11.11
N PRO A 295 -9.64 23.26 -10.41
CA PRO A 295 -8.69 24.15 -11.06
C PRO A 295 -7.54 23.34 -11.69
N SER A 296 -6.86 23.94 -12.66
CA SER A 296 -5.82 23.24 -13.43
C SER A 296 -4.66 24.11 -13.92
N ASP A 297 -4.74 25.44 -13.77
CA ASP A 297 -3.75 26.37 -14.31
C ASP A 297 -2.46 26.50 -13.48
N ILE A 298 -2.44 26.07 -12.21
CA ILE A 298 -1.22 26.02 -11.36
C ILE A 298 -0.82 24.58 -11.05
N GLU A 299 -1.73 23.78 -10.47
CA GLU A 299 -1.55 22.34 -10.24
C GLU A 299 -2.74 21.58 -10.82
N ASN A 300 -2.47 20.46 -11.47
CA ASN A 300 -3.50 19.66 -12.15
C ASN A 300 -3.35 18.18 -11.78
N GLY A 301 -3.85 17.82 -10.60
CA GLY A 301 -3.79 16.45 -10.08
C GLY A 301 -2.39 16.01 -9.68
N THR A 302 -1.56 16.96 -9.25
CA THR A 302 -0.19 16.70 -8.80
C THR A 302 -0.21 15.82 -7.56
N ASP A 303 0.47 14.68 -7.62
CA ASP A 303 0.55 13.72 -6.52
C ASP A 303 1.58 14.19 -5.48
N LEU A 304 1.11 14.38 -4.24
CA LEU A 304 1.91 14.84 -3.11
C LEU A 304 2.32 13.69 -2.17
N GLY A 305 1.86 12.47 -2.43
CA GLY A 305 1.99 11.34 -1.50
C GLY A 305 1.18 11.53 -0.22
N ASN A 306 1.55 10.82 0.85
CA ASN A 306 0.83 10.86 2.13
C ASN A 306 1.23 12.06 2.99
N VAL A 307 0.78 13.25 2.57
CA VAL A 307 0.96 14.51 3.29
C VAL A 307 -0.38 15.19 3.53
N THR A 308 -0.41 16.14 4.47
CA THR A 308 -1.62 16.88 4.86
C THR A 308 -1.48 18.39 4.66
N SER A 309 -0.48 18.81 3.88
CA SER A 309 -0.15 20.21 3.64
C SER A 309 0.47 20.42 2.27
N TYR A 310 0.20 21.57 1.66
CA TYR A 310 0.86 22.07 0.45
C TYR A 310 1.14 23.56 0.60
N SER A 311 2.38 23.97 0.35
CA SER A 311 2.82 25.37 0.42
C SER A 311 3.32 25.79 -0.96
N GLN A 312 2.94 26.98 -1.42
CA GLN A 312 3.37 27.47 -2.72
C GLN A 312 4.84 27.88 -2.70
N SER A 313 5.59 27.46 -3.71
CA SER A 313 6.98 27.86 -3.93
C SER A 313 7.11 29.20 -4.66
N THR A 314 6.03 29.95 -4.85
CA THR A 314 6.03 31.32 -5.38
C THR A 314 4.87 32.07 -4.77
N ALA A 315 5.06 33.35 -4.47
CA ALA A 315 3.97 34.17 -3.96
C ALA A 315 2.84 34.30 -4.99
N LEU A 316 1.62 34.14 -4.51
CA LEU A 316 0.40 34.30 -5.25
C LEU A 316 0.15 35.78 -5.58
N ALA A 317 -0.54 36.03 -6.70
CA ALA A 317 -1.01 37.37 -7.04
C ALA A 317 -1.93 37.94 -5.94
N ALA A 318 -1.77 39.23 -5.64
CA ALA A 318 -2.57 39.95 -4.65
C ALA A 318 -4.01 40.19 -5.14
N ASN A 319 -4.95 40.27 -4.19
CA ASN A 319 -6.38 40.45 -4.45
C ASN A 319 -6.96 39.47 -5.51
N THR A 320 -6.44 38.23 -5.51
CA THR A 320 -6.83 37.19 -6.47
C THR A 320 -7.49 36.04 -5.73
N THR A 321 -8.59 35.54 -6.29
CA THR A 321 -9.28 34.36 -5.77
C THR A 321 -8.68 33.11 -6.40
N TYR A 322 -8.25 32.18 -5.55
CA TYR A 322 -7.78 30.86 -5.92
C TYR A 322 -8.78 29.80 -5.48
N TYR A 323 -8.84 28.74 -6.26
CA TYR A 323 -9.60 27.54 -6.00
C TYR A 323 -8.64 26.38 -5.79
N TRP A 324 -9.04 25.41 -5.00
CA TRP A 324 -8.26 24.20 -4.77
C TRP A 324 -9.12 23.01 -4.38
N GLN A 325 -8.63 21.81 -4.70
CA GLN A 325 -9.24 20.54 -4.34
C GLN A 325 -8.15 19.55 -3.99
N VAL A 326 -8.43 18.72 -2.99
CA VAL A 326 -7.59 17.58 -2.62
C VAL A 326 -8.37 16.29 -2.82
N VAL A 327 -7.77 15.35 -3.56
CA VAL A 327 -8.34 14.03 -3.82
C VAL A 327 -7.46 12.99 -3.14
N ALA A 328 -7.96 12.42 -2.04
CA ALA A 328 -7.32 11.30 -1.36
C ALA A 328 -7.41 10.04 -2.23
N TYR A 329 -6.40 9.17 -2.22
CA TYR A 329 -6.41 7.93 -2.97
C TYR A 329 -5.79 6.78 -2.19
N ASN A 330 -6.14 5.55 -2.55
CA ASN A 330 -5.44 4.34 -2.17
C ASN A 330 -5.36 3.37 -3.36
N ALA A 331 -4.83 2.17 -3.15
CA ALA A 331 -4.76 1.12 -4.17
C ALA A 331 -6.12 0.79 -4.83
N SER A 332 -7.24 1.03 -4.15
CA SER A 332 -8.59 0.81 -4.67
C SER A 332 -9.15 1.96 -5.50
N GLY A 333 -8.52 3.14 -5.46
CA GLY A 333 -8.86 4.28 -6.30
C GLY A 333 -8.93 5.61 -5.57
N ASP A 334 -9.48 6.60 -6.28
CA ASP A 334 -9.62 7.99 -5.82
C ASP A 334 -10.92 8.20 -5.04
N ALA A 335 -10.86 9.08 -4.04
CA ALA A 335 -12.03 9.57 -3.33
C ALA A 335 -13.00 10.27 -4.30
N THR A 336 -14.29 9.95 -4.19
CA THR A 336 -15.33 10.58 -5.00
C THR A 336 -16.03 11.69 -4.23
N GLY A 337 -16.38 12.79 -4.91
CA GLY A 337 -17.11 13.90 -4.30
C GLY A 337 -16.27 14.86 -3.46
N SER A 338 -14.94 14.92 -3.68
CA SER A 338 -14.09 15.94 -3.04
C SER A 338 -14.58 17.36 -3.32
N ALA A 339 -14.73 18.16 -2.27
CA ALA A 339 -15.15 19.54 -2.39
C ALA A 339 -14.05 20.42 -3.02
N ILE A 340 -14.47 21.43 -3.77
CA ILE A 340 -13.59 22.51 -4.22
C ILE A 340 -13.72 23.66 -3.21
N TRP A 341 -12.61 24.08 -2.65
CA TRP A 341 -12.52 25.21 -1.73
C TRP A 341 -11.92 26.42 -2.42
N SER A 342 -12.12 27.60 -1.86
CA SER A 342 -11.50 28.83 -2.36
C SER A 342 -10.98 29.73 -1.26
N PHE A 343 -10.10 30.65 -1.62
CA PHE A 343 -9.71 31.79 -0.80
C PHE A 343 -9.28 32.96 -1.70
N THR A 344 -9.31 34.17 -1.16
CA THR A 344 -8.84 35.39 -1.81
C THR A 344 -7.63 35.92 -1.06
N THR A 345 -6.54 36.12 -1.77
CA THR A 345 -5.31 36.70 -1.23
C THR A 345 -5.51 38.14 -0.77
N ALA A 346 -4.66 38.58 0.16
CA ALA A 346 -4.63 39.96 0.61
C ALA A 346 -4.35 40.93 -0.54
N ASP A 347 -4.93 42.12 -0.44
CA ASP A 347 -4.56 43.23 -1.31
C ASP A 347 -3.19 43.76 -0.88
N VAL A 348 -2.35 44.10 -1.86
CA VAL A 348 -1.05 44.73 -1.63
C VAL A 348 -1.00 45.96 -2.52
N ALA A 349 -0.81 47.13 -1.89
CA ALA A 349 -0.75 48.39 -2.61
C ALA A 349 0.31 48.31 -3.71
N THR A 350 -0.12 48.41 -4.97
CA THR A 350 0.76 48.40 -6.13
C THR A 350 1.44 49.75 -6.26
N VAL A 351 2.77 49.75 -6.43
CA VAL A 351 3.55 50.98 -6.64
C VAL A 351 3.38 51.42 -8.10
N THR A 352 2.81 52.61 -8.29
CA THR A 352 2.55 53.22 -9.60
C THR A 352 3.32 54.52 -9.84
N SER A 353 4.06 55.01 -8.82
CA SER A 353 4.85 56.24 -8.87
C SER A 353 6.34 55.93 -8.83
N PHE A 354 7.09 56.42 -9.82
CA PHE A 354 8.53 56.19 -9.97
C PHE A 354 9.32 57.51 -10.04
N PRO A 355 10.58 57.57 -9.53
CA PRO A 355 11.36 56.45 -8.99
C PRO A 355 10.83 55.95 -7.64
N PHE A 356 10.73 54.62 -7.50
CA PHE A 356 10.45 53.96 -6.23
C PHE A 356 11.77 53.71 -5.52
N ALA A 357 11.86 54.13 -4.25
CA ALA A 357 13.02 53.93 -3.41
C ALA A 357 12.58 53.29 -2.09
N GLU A 358 13.33 52.28 -1.67
CA GLU A 358 13.17 51.62 -0.38
C GLU A 358 14.54 51.59 0.30
N ASP A 359 14.60 52.08 1.53
CA ASP A 359 15.79 52.09 2.40
C ASP A 359 15.60 51.22 3.64
N PHE A 360 14.44 50.56 3.79
CA PHE A 360 14.07 49.63 4.86
C PHE A 360 13.94 50.25 6.27
N GLU A 361 14.02 51.58 6.42
CA GLU A 361 13.97 52.25 7.74
C GLU A 361 12.63 52.09 8.46
N THR A 362 11.58 51.79 7.70
CA THR A 362 10.23 51.56 8.23
C THR A 362 10.00 50.13 8.71
N PHE A 363 10.98 49.24 8.52
CA PHE A 363 10.90 47.84 8.92
C PHE A 363 11.25 47.72 10.41
N THR A 364 10.77 46.67 11.06
CA THR A 364 11.14 46.38 12.46
C THR A 364 12.18 45.28 12.47
N THR A 365 13.30 45.51 13.16
CA THR A 365 14.41 44.55 13.28
C THR A 365 13.98 43.23 13.91
N GLY A 366 14.58 42.12 13.48
CA GLY A 366 14.30 40.78 14.02
C GLY A 366 14.62 39.62 13.06
N SER A 367 14.42 38.40 13.57
CA SER A 367 14.71 37.14 12.87
C SER A 367 13.50 36.19 12.83
N PRO A 368 12.58 36.34 11.86
CA PRO A 368 12.49 37.43 10.88
C PRO A 368 11.87 38.69 11.47
N GLY A 369 12.30 39.85 10.96
CA GLY A 369 11.75 41.15 11.34
C GLY A 369 10.32 41.34 10.83
N THR A 370 9.73 42.51 11.09
CA THR A 370 8.44 42.89 10.50
C THR A 370 8.66 43.72 9.25
N TYR A 371 8.08 43.30 8.13
CA TYR A 371 8.26 43.96 6.85
C TYR A 371 7.19 45.02 6.62
N ALA A 372 7.54 46.07 5.89
CA ALA A 372 6.67 47.19 5.58
C ALA A 372 6.49 47.35 4.07
N ASN A 373 5.62 48.28 3.67
CA ASN A 373 5.45 48.74 2.29
C ASN A 373 5.18 47.61 1.26
N GLY A 374 4.53 46.53 1.69
CA GLY A 374 4.19 45.40 0.83
C GLY A 374 5.35 44.46 0.50
N TRP A 375 6.50 44.62 1.14
CA TRP A 375 7.59 43.65 1.05
C TRP A 375 7.27 42.37 1.83
N THR A 376 7.65 41.23 1.29
CA THR A 376 7.37 39.91 1.87
C THR A 376 8.55 38.96 1.68
N ASN A 377 8.69 37.95 2.55
CA ASN A 377 9.57 36.83 2.26
C ASN A 377 8.99 36.06 1.08
N GLY A 378 9.84 35.73 0.11
CA GLY A 378 9.50 34.83 -0.96
C GLY A 378 9.72 33.37 -0.56
N SER A 379 9.67 32.50 -1.55
CA SER A 379 9.80 31.05 -1.43
C SER A 379 11.21 30.52 -1.20
N GLY A 380 12.10 31.34 -0.65
CA GLY A 380 13.40 30.87 -0.20
C GLY A 380 13.22 29.83 0.89
N GLN A 381 14.21 28.94 1.04
CA GLN A 381 14.20 27.93 2.11
C GLN A 381 14.36 28.56 3.51
N VAL A 382 14.77 29.83 3.57
CA VAL A 382 14.98 30.59 4.81
C VAL A 382 14.48 32.02 4.60
N ALA A 383 13.88 32.59 5.64
CA ALA A 383 13.43 33.98 5.68
C ALA A 383 14.60 34.97 5.70
N TRP A 384 14.41 36.14 5.12
CA TRP A 384 15.27 37.29 5.35
C TRP A 384 15.07 37.84 6.77
N TYR A 385 16.09 38.50 7.29
CA TYR A 385 16.07 39.20 8.57
C TYR A 385 16.17 40.70 8.33
N VAL A 386 15.69 41.49 9.29
CA VAL A 386 15.85 42.95 9.30
C VAL A 386 16.86 43.28 10.38
N GLU A 387 17.95 43.93 10.01
CA GLU A 387 19.07 44.23 10.91
C GLU A 387 19.48 45.69 10.87
N VAL A 388 20.15 46.12 11.94
CA VAL A 388 20.67 47.50 12.10
C VAL A 388 22.13 47.53 12.54
N SER A 389 22.70 46.43 13.04
CA SER A 389 24.03 46.46 13.67
C SER A 389 24.88 45.19 13.51
N GLY A 390 24.97 44.65 12.30
CA GLY A 390 25.94 43.60 11.94
C GLY A 390 25.45 42.16 12.06
N THR A 391 26.26 41.24 11.54
CA THR A 391 25.96 39.81 11.41
C THR A 391 25.97 39.12 12.77
N GLN A 392 24.79 38.77 13.29
CA GLN A 392 24.64 38.27 14.66
C GLN A 392 25.37 36.94 14.93
N ASN A 393 25.73 36.17 13.89
CA ASN A 393 26.07 34.75 14.02
C ASN A 393 27.36 34.27 13.32
N SER A 394 28.10 35.14 12.62
CA SER A 394 29.33 34.73 11.90
C SER A 394 30.47 35.73 12.08
N LEU A 395 31.66 35.21 12.45
CA LEU A 395 32.86 36.01 12.58
C LEU A 395 33.39 36.40 11.20
N SER A 396 33.90 37.64 11.08
CA SER A 396 34.52 38.15 9.84
C SER A 396 33.60 38.25 8.63
N THR A 397 32.29 38.41 8.83
CA THR A 397 31.30 38.70 7.78
C THR A 397 30.82 40.15 7.87
N GLY A 398 29.91 40.55 6.97
CA GLY A 398 29.33 41.89 6.92
C GLY A 398 28.05 41.91 6.09
N PRO A 399 27.40 43.07 5.90
CA PRO A 399 27.87 44.40 6.31
C PRO A 399 27.57 44.67 7.80
N PHE A 400 28.34 45.58 8.43
CA PHE A 400 28.14 45.97 9.83
C PHE A 400 27.13 47.10 10.02
N VAL A 401 26.86 47.83 8.94
CA VAL A 401 26.00 49.01 8.89
C VAL A 401 25.30 49.04 7.53
N ASP A 402 24.15 49.70 7.45
CA ASP A 402 23.50 49.97 6.17
C ASP A 402 24.34 50.92 5.29
N HIS A 403 24.05 50.94 3.99
CA HIS A 403 24.74 51.82 3.05
C HIS A 403 24.15 53.24 3.02
N THR A 404 22.85 53.40 3.26
CA THR A 404 22.13 54.67 3.04
C THR A 404 22.58 55.75 4.02
N SER A 405 22.68 55.41 5.30
CA SER A 405 23.00 56.32 6.40
C SER A 405 24.14 55.83 7.30
N GLY A 406 24.41 54.52 7.33
CA GLY A 406 25.35 53.88 8.25
C GLY A 406 24.79 53.63 9.66
N LEU A 407 23.52 53.95 9.91
CA LEU A 407 22.81 53.80 11.19
C LEU A 407 21.40 53.20 11.05
N GLY A 408 21.05 52.79 9.84
CA GLY A 408 19.72 52.42 9.40
C GLY A 408 19.52 50.91 9.26
N ASN A 409 18.30 50.54 8.92
CA ASN A 409 17.95 49.14 8.70
C ASN A 409 18.45 48.62 7.34
N TYR A 410 18.73 47.32 7.27
CA TYR A 410 18.99 46.62 6.02
C TYR A 410 18.50 45.17 6.09
N MET A 411 18.29 44.58 4.92
CA MET A 411 17.89 43.18 4.78
C MET A 411 19.13 42.27 4.83
N TYR A 412 19.04 41.20 5.60
CA TYR A 412 20.16 40.28 5.85
C TYR A 412 19.75 38.81 5.78
N THR A 413 20.65 37.96 5.29
CA THR A 413 20.56 36.50 5.35
C THR A 413 21.90 35.91 5.76
N GLU A 414 21.87 34.77 6.44
CA GLU A 414 23.06 34.02 6.86
C GLU A 414 23.11 32.69 6.13
N ALA A 415 24.25 32.37 5.52
CA ALA A 415 24.48 31.09 4.86
C ALA A 415 25.15 30.06 5.80
N THR A 416 25.83 30.53 6.85
CA THR A 416 26.51 29.68 7.83
C THR A 416 25.52 28.74 8.51
N GLY A 417 25.85 27.44 8.47
CA GLY A 417 25.01 26.40 9.07
C GLY A 417 23.98 25.78 8.13
N PHE A 418 23.81 26.31 6.92
CA PHE A 418 23.01 25.69 5.86
C PHE A 418 23.87 24.78 4.97
N SER A 419 23.25 23.77 4.35
CA SER A 419 23.95 22.93 3.36
C SER A 419 24.13 23.71 2.04
N PRO A 420 24.99 23.26 1.12
CA PRO A 420 25.08 23.87 -0.21
C PRO A 420 23.73 23.87 -0.95
N ASN A 421 23.54 24.84 -1.86
CA ASN A 421 22.34 25.03 -2.69
C ASN A 421 21.07 25.53 -1.98
N TYR A 422 21.21 26.37 -0.95
CA TYR A 422 20.06 27.08 -0.38
C TYR A 422 19.76 28.39 -1.12
N SER A 423 18.48 28.73 -1.26
CA SER A 423 18.03 30.01 -1.83
C SER A 423 17.26 30.87 -0.83
N PHE A 424 17.38 32.19 -0.98
CA PHE A 424 16.72 33.19 -0.16
C PHE A 424 15.99 34.16 -1.08
N HIS A 425 14.68 34.35 -0.90
CA HIS A 425 13.88 35.21 -1.77
C HIS A 425 13.25 36.35 -0.95
N LEU A 426 13.42 37.57 -1.42
CA LEU A 426 12.74 38.76 -0.89
C LEU A 426 11.91 39.34 -2.03
N LEU A 427 10.63 39.60 -1.76
CA LEU A 427 9.68 40.09 -2.77
C LEU A 427 9.30 41.53 -2.44
N SER A 428 9.41 42.40 -3.44
CA SER A 428 8.90 43.78 -3.37
C SER A 428 7.36 43.78 -3.42
N PRO A 429 6.70 44.91 -3.08
CA PRO A 429 5.33 45.13 -3.54
C PRO A 429 5.26 45.02 -5.08
N PRO A 430 4.07 44.73 -5.64
CA PRO A 430 3.86 44.79 -7.08
C PRO A 430 4.22 46.17 -7.64
N LEU A 431 4.93 46.20 -8.77
CA LEU A 431 5.34 47.42 -9.46
C LEU A 431 4.62 47.51 -10.81
N ASP A 432 3.85 48.57 -11.05
CA ASP A 432 3.22 48.81 -12.36
C ASP A 432 4.12 49.68 -13.24
N LEU A 433 4.89 49.04 -14.11
CA LEU A 433 5.82 49.71 -15.04
C LEU A 433 5.16 50.10 -16.37
N SER A 434 3.84 49.98 -16.52
CA SER A 434 3.15 50.20 -17.81
C SER A 434 3.32 51.62 -18.38
N ALA A 435 3.52 52.62 -17.50
CA ALA A 435 3.77 54.00 -17.88
C ALA A 435 5.27 54.36 -18.01
N ALA A 436 6.18 53.44 -17.69
CA ALA A 436 7.61 53.71 -17.66
C ALA A 436 8.23 53.61 -19.07
N SER A 437 8.90 54.67 -19.51
CA SER A 437 9.60 54.72 -20.81
C SER A 437 11.03 54.18 -20.78
N SER A 438 11.58 53.93 -19.58
CA SER A 438 12.90 53.35 -19.33
C SER A 438 12.91 52.77 -17.91
N ASN A 439 13.39 51.53 -17.76
CA ASN A 439 13.41 50.82 -16.49
C ASN A 439 14.86 50.58 -16.07
N LEU A 440 15.26 51.17 -14.93
CA LEU A 440 16.57 50.95 -14.31
C LEU A 440 16.36 50.58 -12.84
N MET A 441 16.95 49.48 -12.42
CA MET A 441 17.05 49.08 -11.02
C MET A 441 18.49 49.22 -10.57
N SER A 442 18.70 49.80 -9.39
CA SER A 442 19.99 49.88 -8.72
C SER A 442 19.81 49.63 -7.24
N PHE A 443 20.70 48.84 -6.64
CA PHE A 443 20.67 48.54 -5.22
C PHE A 443 22.10 48.34 -4.72
N TRP A 444 22.28 48.55 -3.41
CA TRP A 444 23.53 48.24 -2.72
C TRP A 444 23.46 46.84 -2.14
N TYR A 445 24.53 46.08 -2.26
CA TYR A 445 24.61 44.73 -1.71
C TYR A 445 26.01 44.46 -1.16
N HIS A 446 26.08 43.49 -0.24
CA HIS A 446 27.33 42.97 0.29
C HIS A 446 27.21 41.45 0.40
N MET A 447 28.18 40.72 -0.15
CA MET A 447 28.27 39.26 -0.10
C MET A 447 29.70 38.88 0.28
N TYR A 448 29.85 37.96 1.24
CA TYR A 448 31.16 37.51 1.70
C TYR A 448 31.14 36.02 2.05
N GLY A 449 32.01 35.24 1.42
CA GLY A 449 32.18 33.81 1.71
C GLY A 449 32.67 33.01 0.50
N ALA A 450 33.40 31.91 0.77
CA ALA A 450 34.01 31.08 -0.29
C ALA A 450 32.98 30.27 -1.11
N THR A 451 31.78 30.10 -0.57
CA THR A 451 30.68 29.33 -1.18
C THR A 451 29.47 30.20 -1.50
N MET A 452 29.64 31.52 -1.56
CA MET A 452 28.56 32.41 -1.98
C MET A 452 28.17 32.13 -3.43
N GLY A 453 26.86 32.04 -3.67
CA GLY A 453 26.29 31.95 -5.01
C GLY A 453 26.09 33.34 -5.64
N ASP A 454 25.12 33.41 -6.55
CA ASP A 454 24.70 34.64 -7.21
C ASP A 454 23.52 35.30 -6.48
N LEU A 455 23.29 36.59 -6.74
CA LEU A 455 22.12 37.36 -6.28
C LEU A 455 21.18 37.69 -7.44
#